data_AF-A0A4V2AGN1-F1
#
_entry.id   AF-A0A4V2AGN1-F1
#
_cell.length_a   1.000
_cell.length_b   1.000
_cell.length_c   1.000
_cell.angle_alpha   90.00
_cell.angle_beta   90.00
_cell.angle_gamma   90.00
#
_symmetry.space_group_name_H-M   'P 1'
#
loop_
_entity.id
_entity.type
_entity.pdbx_description
1 polymer ?
#
loop_
_entity_poly.entity_id
_entity_poly.type
_entity_poly.pdbx_seq_one_letter_code
_entity_poly.pdbx_strand_id
1 'polypeptide(L)'
;MTERRNIAQELQEAGSKLPADLTVLPYAVPAGFFEAFPGRLLARLHTEAAPDPAAELESLSPLLAGLSRNMPFTVPEGYFGAAPAIPGVAELPALLATHDRKLPYAVPDGYFESLPGALLEAVRPKARVVPMLQRTRWYRTAAAAVVAGLLAIGGWFYSGSGSSTATDVATAPAAWVEKRLNSVPDGDLEAFIETADPAQGANLASSSPRKAEVRSLLNDVSDTEMAAFLEQVPTDDEHLTMIN
;
A
#
# COMPACT_ATOMS: atom_id res chain seq x y z
N MET A 1 -13.68 -25.14 -33.74
CA MET A 1 -12.25 -25.43 -33.56
C MET A 1 -11.50 -24.50 -34.49
N THR A 2 -10.92 -23.44 -33.94
CA THR A 2 -10.22 -22.41 -34.72
C THR A 2 -8.86 -22.98 -35.12
N GLU A 3 -8.58 -23.06 -36.43
CA GLU A 3 -7.26 -23.43 -36.90
C GLU A 3 -6.22 -22.45 -36.33
N ARG A 4 -5.13 -22.97 -35.78
CA ARG A 4 -4.03 -22.14 -35.27
C ARG A 4 -3.40 -21.45 -36.47
N ARG A 5 -3.36 -20.13 -36.44
CA ARG A 5 -2.72 -19.33 -37.49
C ARG A 5 -1.25 -19.73 -37.60
N ASN A 6 -0.73 -19.76 -38.81
CA ASN A 6 0.66 -20.09 -39.07
C ASN A 6 1.54 -18.91 -38.61
N ILE A 7 2.58 -19.21 -37.83
CA ILE A 7 3.51 -18.21 -37.26
C ILE A 7 4.13 -17.32 -38.35
N ALA A 8 4.37 -17.86 -39.55
CA ALA A 8 4.91 -17.07 -40.67
C ALA A 8 3.96 -15.93 -41.07
N GLN A 9 2.64 -16.17 -41.03
CA GLN A 9 1.62 -15.19 -41.37
C GLN A 9 1.50 -14.10 -40.30
N GLU A 10 1.56 -14.48 -39.01
CA GLU A 10 1.55 -13.52 -37.90
C GLU A 10 2.77 -12.59 -37.92
N LEU A 11 3.96 -13.12 -38.22
CA LEU A 11 5.18 -12.31 -38.32
C LEU A 11 5.12 -11.31 -39.48
N GLN A 12 4.52 -11.71 -40.60
CA GLN A 12 4.34 -10.83 -41.76
C GLN A 12 3.31 -9.72 -41.47
N GLU A 13 2.19 -10.05 -40.81
CA GLU A 13 1.20 -9.08 -40.31
C GLU A 13 1.81 -8.12 -39.28
N ALA A 14 2.72 -8.61 -38.43
CA ALA A 14 3.47 -7.80 -37.48
C ALA A 14 4.58 -6.94 -38.12
N GLY A 15 4.71 -6.95 -39.44
CA GLY A 15 5.67 -6.12 -40.19
C GLY A 15 7.12 -6.59 -40.08
N SER A 16 7.34 -7.87 -39.73
CA SER A 16 8.68 -8.45 -39.72
C SER A 16 9.27 -8.46 -41.14
N LYS A 17 10.48 -7.91 -41.30
CA LYS A 17 11.26 -7.94 -42.55
C LYS A 17 12.03 -9.25 -42.76
N LEU A 18 11.79 -10.25 -41.92
CA LEU A 18 12.40 -11.56 -42.06
C LEU A 18 11.80 -12.25 -43.30
N PRO A 19 12.62 -12.66 -44.28
CA PRO A 19 12.14 -13.47 -45.39
C PRO A 19 11.41 -14.71 -44.86
N ALA A 20 10.18 -14.93 -45.30
CA ALA A 20 9.40 -16.13 -44.93
C ALA A 20 10.10 -17.44 -45.35
N ASP A 21 11.08 -17.34 -46.26
CA ASP A 21 11.80 -18.44 -46.90
C ASP A 21 13.24 -18.61 -46.37
N LEU A 22 13.52 -18.19 -45.13
CA LEU A 22 14.81 -18.41 -44.44
C LEU A 22 15.03 -19.91 -44.17
N THR A 23 15.36 -20.65 -45.22
CA THR A 23 15.64 -22.08 -45.16
C THR A 23 17.07 -22.36 -44.67
N VAL A 24 17.89 -21.31 -44.54
CA VAL A 24 19.29 -21.43 -44.12
C VAL A 24 19.50 -20.59 -42.87
N LEU A 25 19.58 -21.27 -41.73
CA LEU A 25 20.15 -20.67 -40.52
C LEU A 25 21.56 -20.20 -40.88
N PRO A 26 21.94 -18.93 -40.61
CA PRO A 26 23.26 -18.40 -40.95
C PRO A 26 24.42 -19.19 -40.30
N TYR A 27 24.10 -19.98 -39.28
CA TYR A 27 24.99 -20.92 -38.64
C TYR A 27 24.44 -22.34 -38.78
N ALA A 28 24.66 -22.95 -39.94
CA ALA A 28 24.45 -24.37 -40.15
C ALA A 28 25.78 -25.10 -40.01
N VAL A 29 25.79 -26.15 -39.20
CA VAL A 29 26.97 -27.00 -39.06
C VAL A 29 27.10 -27.87 -40.32
N PRO A 30 28.30 -28.07 -40.89
CA PRO A 30 28.49 -28.93 -42.05
C PRO A 30 27.93 -30.34 -41.84
N ALA A 31 27.41 -30.94 -42.91
CA ALA A 31 26.90 -32.31 -42.89
C ALA A 31 27.98 -33.27 -42.35
N GLY A 32 27.60 -34.14 -41.41
CA GLY A 32 28.51 -35.13 -40.81
C GLY A 32 29.46 -34.60 -39.73
N PHE A 33 29.35 -33.33 -39.31
CA PHE A 33 30.15 -32.80 -38.21
C PHE A 33 30.00 -33.61 -36.92
N PHE A 34 28.77 -33.91 -36.51
CA PHE A 34 28.50 -34.65 -35.29
C PHE A 34 28.82 -36.14 -35.42
N GLU A 35 28.74 -36.72 -36.62
CA GLU A 35 29.17 -38.10 -36.88
C GLU A 35 30.69 -38.26 -36.73
N ALA A 36 31.46 -37.28 -37.21
CA ALA A 36 32.92 -37.28 -37.09
C ALA A 36 33.43 -36.74 -35.74
N PHE A 37 32.59 -36.07 -34.96
CA PHE A 37 32.99 -35.40 -33.72
C PHE A 37 33.52 -36.36 -32.65
N PRO A 38 32.85 -37.47 -32.29
CA PRO A 38 33.34 -38.40 -31.27
C PRO A 38 34.71 -38.99 -31.62
N GLY A 39 34.91 -39.34 -32.90
CA GLY A 39 36.19 -39.87 -33.38
C GLY A 39 37.31 -38.85 -33.28
N ARG A 40 37.05 -37.58 -33.65
CA ARG A 40 38.00 -36.48 -33.51
C ARG A 40 38.32 -36.17 -32.04
N LEU A 41 37.31 -36.20 -31.17
CA LEU A 41 37.47 -35.96 -29.74
C LEU A 41 38.30 -37.07 -29.08
N LEU A 42 38.02 -38.33 -29.38
CA LEU A 42 38.79 -39.47 -28.86
C LEU A 42 40.22 -39.46 -29.38
N ALA A 43 40.43 -39.20 -30.68
CA ALA A 43 41.77 -39.06 -31.23
C ALA A 43 42.57 -37.96 -30.51
N ARG A 44 41.90 -36.84 -30.16
CA ARG A 44 42.51 -35.74 -29.39
C ARG A 44 42.84 -36.15 -27.95
N LEU A 45 41.93 -36.82 -27.26
CA LEU A 45 42.18 -37.32 -25.90
C LEU A 45 43.31 -38.35 -25.86
N HIS A 46 43.43 -39.21 -26.88
CA HIS A 46 44.55 -40.16 -26.96
C HIS A 46 45.90 -39.49 -27.20
N THR A 47 45.94 -38.38 -27.94
CA THR A 47 47.17 -37.56 -28.05
C THR A 47 47.50 -36.80 -26.77
N GLU A 48 46.49 -36.45 -25.97
CA GLU A 48 46.63 -35.69 -24.72
C GLU A 48 46.87 -36.59 -23.49
N ALA A 49 46.53 -37.88 -23.57
CA ALA A 49 46.79 -38.89 -22.54
C ALA A 49 48.19 -39.54 -22.67
N ALA A 50 49.06 -38.99 -23.52
CA ALA A 50 50.45 -39.42 -23.60
C ALA A 50 51.16 -39.10 -22.26
N PRO A 51 51.94 -40.01 -21.68
CA PRO A 51 52.57 -39.78 -20.37
C PRO A 51 53.76 -38.80 -20.41
N ASP A 52 54.16 -38.34 -21.60
CA ASP A 52 55.35 -37.51 -21.79
C ASP A 52 54.98 -36.06 -22.22
N PRO A 53 55.10 -35.08 -21.32
CA PRO A 53 54.78 -33.68 -21.61
C PRO A 53 55.70 -33.06 -22.68
N ALA A 54 56.86 -33.66 -22.98
CA ALA A 54 57.72 -33.20 -24.07
C ALA A 54 57.11 -33.51 -25.45
N ALA A 55 56.60 -34.73 -25.63
CA ALA A 55 55.92 -35.15 -26.85
C ALA A 55 54.60 -34.39 -27.07
N GLU A 56 53.88 -34.08 -25.99
CA GLU A 56 52.69 -33.23 -26.05
C GLU A 56 53.01 -31.83 -26.60
N LEU A 57 54.00 -31.16 -26.00
CA LEU A 57 54.41 -29.81 -26.40
C LEU A 57 54.90 -29.75 -27.85
N GLU A 58 55.59 -30.80 -28.32
CA GLU A 58 56.02 -30.94 -29.71
C GLU A 58 54.83 -31.02 -30.68
N SER A 59 53.79 -31.78 -30.31
CA SER A 59 52.56 -31.90 -31.11
C SER A 59 51.71 -30.62 -31.12
N LEU A 60 51.65 -29.90 -29.99
CA LEU A 60 50.85 -28.69 -29.83
C LEU A 60 51.52 -27.48 -30.48
N SER A 61 52.84 -27.40 -30.33
CA SER A 61 53.62 -26.23 -30.71
C SER A 61 55.09 -26.61 -30.89
N PRO A 62 55.50 -27.05 -32.10
CA PRO A 62 56.90 -27.41 -32.37
C PRO A 62 57.85 -26.24 -32.09
N LEU A 63 57.38 -25.00 -32.23
CA LEU A 63 58.12 -23.79 -31.87
C LEU A 63 58.44 -23.71 -30.37
N LEU A 64 57.43 -23.92 -29.50
CA LEU A 64 57.63 -23.85 -28.05
C LEU A 64 58.42 -25.06 -27.54
N ALA A 65 58.29 -26.22 -28.18
CA ALA A 65 59.09 -27.40 -27.87
C ALA A 65 60.59 -27.17 -28.16
N GLY A 66 60.91 -26.42 -29.23
CA GLY A 66 62.28 -26.04 -29.56
C GLY A 66 62.85 -24.87 -28.73
N LEU A 67 62.03 -24.21 -27.91
CA LEU A 67 62.47 -23.08 -27.10
C LEU A 67 63.07 -23.55 -25.77
N SER A 68 64.26 -23.03 -25.43
CA SER A 68 64.90 -23.34 -24.15
C SER A 68 64.05 -22.84 -22.98
N ARG A 69 63.72 -23.72 -22.02
CA ARG A 69 62.99 -23.39 -20.78
C ARG A 69 63.87 -22.67 -19.75
N ASN A 70 64.68 -21.72 -20.19
CA ASN A 70 65.51 -20.92 -19.31
C ASN A 70 64.67 -19.76 -18.76
N MET A 71 64.48 -19.73 -17.44
CA MET A 71 63.86 -18.59 -16.76
C MET A 71 64.88 -17.44 -16.73
N PRO A 72 64.65 -16.32 -17.45
CA PRO A 72 65.65 -15.25 -17.55
C PRO A 72 65.83 -14.48 -16.23
N PHE A 73 64.90 -14.62 -15.29
CA PHE A 73 64.93 -13.99 -13.99
C PHE A 73 65.08 -15.06 -12.92
N THR A 74 66.28 -15.19 -12.39
CA THR A 74 66.57 -15.99 -11.20
C THR A 74 66.87 -15.06 -10.05
N VAL A 75 66.25 -15.36 -8.92
CA VAL A 75 66.52 -14.64 -7.69
C VAL A 75 67.89 -15.09 -7.15
N PRO A 76 68.78 -14.17 -6.72
CA PRO A 76 70.07 -14.55 -6.13
C PRO A 76 69.90 -15.45 -4.91
N GLU A 77 70.86 -16.35 -4.70
CA GLU A 77 70.91 -17.19 -3.50
C GLU A 77 70.93 -16.29 -2.26
N GLY A 78 69.96 -16.47 -1.35
CA GLY A 78 69.82 -15.65 -0.15
C GLY A 78 69.02 -14.34 -0.31
N TYR A 79 68.44 -14.02 -1.46
CA TYR A 79 67.55 -12.84 -1.62
C TYR A 79 66.43 -12.77 -0.59
N PHE A 80 65.81 -13.91 -0.26
CA PHE A 80 64.78 -13.99 0.78
C PHE A 80 65.35 -14.08 2.20
N GLY A 81 66.65 -14.36 2.35
CA GLY A 81 67.36 -14.32 3.63
C GLY A 81 67.75 -12.89 4.03
N ALA A 82 68.02 -12.03 3.04
CA ALA A 82 68.23 -10.60 3.18
C ALA A 82 66.95 -9.80 2.95
N ALA A 83 65.77 -10.39 3.23
CA ALA A 83 64.57 -9.59 3.35
C ALA A 83 64.89 -8.46 4.33
N PRO A 84 64.85 -7.17 3.93
CA PRO A 84 64.88 -6.11 4.92
C PRO A 84 63.75 -6.48 5.86
N ALA A 85 64.06 -6.64 7.15
CA ALA A 85 63.02 -6.71 8.16
C ALA A 85 62.16 -5.49 7.88
N ILE A 86 61.02 -5.68 7.21
CA ILE A 86 60.10 -4.60 6.90
C ILE A 86 59.81 -4.05 8.29
N PRO A 87 60.23 -2.82 8.62
CA PRO A 87 60.10 -2.32 9.98
C PRO A 87 58.61 -2.40 10.34
N GLY A 88 58.28 -3.30 11.28
CA GLY A 88 56.91 -3.65 11.64
C GLY A 88 56.49 -5.12 11.44
N VAL A 89 57.24 -5.97 10.72
CA VAL A 89 56.81 -7.36 10.41
C VAL A 89 57.42 -8.41 11.37
N ALA A 90 58.55 -8.12 12.00
CA ALA A 90 59.14 -8.98 13.04
C ALA A 90 58.33 -9.01 14.35
N GLU A 91 57.49 -7.98 14.59
CA GLU A 91 56.62 -7.86 15.77
C GLU A 91 55.15 -8.26 15.50
N LEU A 92 54.80 -8.56 14.24
CA LEU A 92 53.48 -9.08 13.89
C LEU A 92 53.08 -10.41 14.56
N PRO A 93 53.97 -11.33 15.01
CA PRO A 93 53.50 -12.54 15.65
C PRO A 93 52.77 -12.27 16.97
N ALA A 94 53.04 -11.17 17.68
CA ALA A 94 52.36 -10.88 18.95
C ALA A 94 50.93 -10.33 18.73
N LEU A 95 50.76 -9.33 17.83
CA LEU A 95 49.44 -8.77 17.53
C LEU A 95 48.53 -9.75 16.76
N LEU A 96 49.09 -10.60 15.91
CA LEU A 96 48.31 -11.63 15.20
C LEU A 96 48.09 -12.90 16.04
N ALA A 97 48.86 -13.11 17.12
CA ALA A 97 48.59 -14.19 18.07
C ALA A 97 47.51 -13.82 19.11
N THR A 98 47.32 -12.53 19.40
CA THR A 98 46.26 -12.05 20.30
C THR A 98 44.91 -11.92 19.62
N HIS A 99 44.86 -11.85 18.28
CA HIS A 99 43.62 -11.83 17.54
C HIS A 99 43.12 -13.25 17.24
N ASP A 100 41.95 -13.58 17.76
CA ASP A 100 41.19 -14.76 17.35
C ASP A 100 41.08 -14.78 15.82
N ARG A 101 41.54 -15.86 15.18
CA ARG A 101 41.37 -16.13 13.74
C ARG A 101 39.91 -16.44 13.39
N LYS A 102 38.98 -15.62 13.85
CA LYS A 102 37.57 -15.71 13.52
C LYS A 102 37.38 -14.97 12.21
N LEU A 103 37.01 -15.72 11.17
CA LEU A 103 36.59 -15.14 9.90
C LEU A 103 35.37 -14.25 10.18
N PRO A 104 35.41 -12.94 9.86
CA PRO A 104 34.28 -12.03 10.13
C PRO A 104 33.02 -12.45 9.36
N TYR A 105 33.20 -13.21 8.28
CA TYR A 105 32.15 -13.79 7.47
C TYR A 105 32.28 -15.30 7.50
N ALA A 106 31.63 -15.91 8.48
CA ALA A 106 31.45 -17.34 8.55
C ALA A 106 29.96 -17.64 8.38
N VAL A 107 29.66 -18.66 7.60
CA VAL A 107 28.30 -19.16 7.46
C VAL A 107 27.98 -20.01 8.70
N PRO A 108 26.77 -19.92 9.29
CA PRO A 108 26.38 -20.76 10.41
C PRO A 108 26.49 -22.25 10.10
N ASP A 109 26.79 -23.06 11.12
CA ASP A 109 26.78 -24.51 11.01
C ASP A 109 25.41 -25.00 10.51
N GLY A 110 25.38 -25.90 9.51
CA GLY A 110 24.12 -26.43 8.98
C GLY A 110 23.45 -25.61 7.86
N TYR A 111 24.05 -24.48 7.43
CA TYR A 111 23.47 -23.62 6.39
C TYR A 111 23.27 -24.35 5.06
N PHE A 112 24.29 -25.08 4.59
CA PHE A 112 24.22 -25.75 3.29
C PHE A 112 23.34 -27.01 3.33
N GLU A 113 23.14 -27.59 4.50
CA GLU A 113 22.29 -28.74 4.76
C GLU A 113 20.80 -28.34 4.74
N SER A 114 20.47 -27.15 5.24
CA SER A 114 19.10 -26.62 5.28
C SER A 114 18.71 -25.83 4.03
N LEU A 115 19.69 -25.30 3.27
CA LEU A 115 19.48 -24.50 2.07
C LEU A 115 18.66 -25.19 0.97
N PRO A 116 18.88 -26.48 0.61
CA PRO A 116 18.07 -27.16 -0.39
C PRO A 116 16.60 -27.26 0.01
N GLY A 117 16.32 -27.53 1.29
CA GLY A 117 14.96 -27.56 1.83
C GLY A 117 14.29 -26.18 1.77
N ALA A 118 15.00 -25.15 2.20
CA ALA A 118 14.53 -23.77 2.16
C ALA A 118 14.27 -23.26 0.74
N LEU A 119 15.13 -23.60 -0.23
CA LEU A 119 14.92 -23.26 -1.64
C LEU A 119 13.70 -23.99 -2.22
N LEU A 120 13.53 -25.28 -1.93
CA LEU A 120 12.35 -26.02 -2.39
C LEU A 120 11.06 -25.46 -1.80
N GLU A 121 11.08 -25.01 -0.55
CA GLU A 121 9.93 -24.36 0.07
C GLU A 121 9.66 -22.97 -0.51
N ALA A 122 10.70 -22.18 -0.79
CA ALA A 122 10.58 -20.86 -1.40
C ALA A 122 10.11 -20.91 -2.87
N VAL A 123 10.52 -21.94 -3.63
CA VAL A 123 10.15 -22.13 -5.04
C VAL A 123 8.81 -22.85 -5.20
N ARG A 124 8.32 -23.54 -4.17
CA ARG A 124 6.96 -24.11 -4.19
C ARG A 124 5.98 -22.96 -4.41
N PRO A 125 5.18 -22.97 -5.50
CA PRO A 125 4.15 -21.98 -5.68
C PRO A 125 3.17 -22.16 -4.53
N LYS A 126 3.21 -21.24 -3.55
CA LYS A 126 2.17 -21.13 -2.53
C LYS A 126 0.89 -20.78 -3.28
N ALA A 127 0.16 -21.81 -3.68
CA ALA A 127 -1.08 -21.67 -4.41
C ALA A 127 -1.97 -20.77 -3.56
N ARG A 128 -2.23 -19.56 -4.06
CA ARG A 128 -3.20 -18.65 -3.46
C ARG A 128 -4.52 -19.40 -3.51
N VAL A 129 -4.92 -19.99 -2.38
CA VAL A 129 -6.23 -20.58 -2.22
C VAL A 129 -7.20 -19.41 -2.29
N VAL A 130 -7.63 -19.08 -3.51
CA VAL A 130 -8.80 -18.24 -3.71
C VAL A 130 -9.96 -19.18 -3.37
N PRO A 131 -10.68 -18.96 -2.25
CA PRO A 131 -11.88 -19.73 -2.02
C PRO A 131 -12.77 -19.48 -3.23
N MET A 132 -13.05 -20.53 -4.00
CA MET A 132 -14.06 -20.50 -5.04
C MET A 132 -15.40 -20.38 -4.33
N LEU A 133 -15.75 -19.15 -3.92
CA LEU A 133 -17.02 -18.87 -3.30
C LEU A 133 -18.06 -19.01 -4.40
N GLN A 134 -18.79 -20.12 -4.39
CA GLN A 134 -19.91 -20.33 -5.29
C GLN A 134 -20.88 -19.15 -5.11
N ARG A 135 -21.13 -18.40 -6.19
CA ARG A 135 -22.04 -17.25 -6.19
C ARG A 135 -23.47 -17.74 -5.99
N THR A 136 -23.84 -18.01 -4.74
CA THR A 136 -25.19 -18.46 -4.40
C THR A 136 -26.15 -17.30 -4.63
N ARG A 137 -27.23 -17.57 -5.36
CA ARG A 137 -28.23 -16.55 -5.74
C ARG A 137 -29.13 -16.10 -4.58
N TRP A 138 -28.80 -16.51 -3.35
CA TRP A 138 -29.58 -16.27 -2.13
C TRP A 138 -29.53 -14.80 -1.68
N TYR A 139 -28.55 -14.03 -2.17
CA TYR A 139 -28.53 -12.58 -1.96
C TYR A 139 -29.76 -11.88 -2.55
N ARG A 140 -30.42 -12.46 -3.56
CA ARG A 140 -31.64 -11.89 -4.16
C ARG A 140 -32.85 -12.01 -3.23
N THR A 141 -32.96 -13.12 -2.50
CA THR A 141 -34.04 -13.32 -1.52
C THR A 141 -33.76 -12.53 -0.23
N ALA A 142 -32.50 -12.48 0.20
CA ALA A 142 -32.09 -11.65 1.34
C ALA A 142 -32.34 -10.16 1.08
N ALA A 143 -31.98 -9.64 -0.10
CA ALA A 143 -32.24 -8.24 -0.46
C ALA A 143 -33.75 -7.91 -0.45
N ALA A 144 -34.59 -8.81 -0.96
CA ALA A 144 -36.04 -8.62 -0.93
C ALA A 144 -36.59 -8.58 0.51
N ALA A 145 -36.11 -9.46 1.40
CA ALA A 145 -36.52 -9.47 2.81
C ALA A 145 -36.07 -8.20 3.56
N VAL A 146 -34.87 -7.70 3.27
CA VAL A 146 -34.35 -6.45 3.86
C VAL A 146 -35.16 -5.25 3.36
N VAL A 147 -35.46 -5.16 2.06
CA VAL A 147 -36.29 -4.08 1.51
C VAL A 147 -37.71 -4.15 2.06
N ALA A 148 -38.32 -5.33 2.14
CA ALA A 148 -39.63 -5.51 2.74
C ALA A 148 -39.64 -5.14 4.24
N GLY A 149 -38.59 -5.51 4.98
CA GLY A 149 -38.42 -5.13 6.38
C GLY A 149 -38.27 -3.62 6.57
N LEU A 150 -37.46 -2.96 5.75
CA LEU A 150 -37.31 -1.50 5.78
C LEU A 150 -38.61 -0.77 5.43
N LEU A 151 -39.37 -1.28 4.46
CA LEU A 151 -40.69 -0.72 4.12
C LEU A 151 -41.72 -0.95 5.23
N ALA A 152 -41.71 -2.11 5.87
CA ALA A 152 -42.60 -2.40 7.00
C ALA A 152 -42.26 -1.53 8.22
N ILE A 153 -40.98 -1.41 8.57
CA ILE A 153 -40.51 -0.57 9.69
C ILE A 153 -40.76 0.91 9.37
N GLY A 154 -40.46 1.36 8.15
CA GLY A 154 -40.71 2.73 7.71
C GLY A 154 -42.20 3.08 7.67
N GLY A 155 -43.05 2.16 7.21
CA GLY A 155 -44.50 2.33 7.25
C GLY A 155 -45.06 2.38 8.67
N TRP A 156 -44.53 1.55 9.57
CA TRP A 156 -44.89 1.60 11.00
C TRP A 156 -44.47 2.93 11.64
N PHE A 157 -43.26 3.40 11.35
CA PHE A 157 -42.74 4.67 11.89
C PHE A 157 -43.52 5.88 11.35
N TYR A 158 -43.91 5.84 10.07
CA TYR A 158 -44.75 6.87 9.45
C TYR A 158 -46.19 6.87 9.99
N SER A 159 -46.73 5.70 10.35
CA SER A 159 -48.02 5.60 11.03
C SER A 159 -47.94 6.02 12.51
N GLY A 160 -46.76 5.92 13.14
CA GLY A 160 -46.51 6.36 14.52
C GLY A 160 -46.19 7.85 14.66
N SER A 161 -45.73 8.52 13.60
CA SER A 161 -45.49 9.97 13.60
C SER A 161 -46.75 10.82 13.33
N GLY A 162 -47.90 10.17 13.12
CA GLY A 162 -49.21 10.81 12.90
C GLY A 162 -50.13 10.88 14.13
N SER A 163 -49.70 10.45 15.34
CA SER A 163 -50.51 10.55 16.56
C SER A 163 -49.89 11.49 17.60
N SER A 164 -49.69 12.75 17.22
CA SER A 164 -49.65 13.83 18.21
C SER A 164 -51.09 14.20 18.55
N THR A 165 -51.70 13.51 19.51
CA THR A 165 -52.88 14.06 20.18
C THR A 165 -52.42 15.31 20.91
N ALA A 166 -52.64 16.47 20.29
CA ALA A 166 -52.52 17.75 20.97
C ALA A 166 -53.55 17.74 22.11
N THR A 167 -53.08 17.56 23.34
CA THR A 167 -53.86 17.85 24.54
C THR A 167 -54.04 19.35 24.59
N ASP A 168 -55.18 19.81 24.07
CA ASP A 168 -55.57 21.20 24.06
C ASP A 168 -55.75 21.71 25.49
N VAL A 169 -55.31 22.94 25.77
CA VAL A 169 -55.28 23.54 27.13
C VAL A 169 -56.69 23.59 27.74
N ALA A 170 -57.72 23.60 26.90
CA ALA A 170 -59.13 23.67 27.30
C ALA A 170 -59.67 22.38 27.95
N THR A 171 -59.06 21.20 27.74
CA THR A 171 -59.65 19.92 28.19
C THR A 171 -58.95 19.32 29.42
N ALA A 172 -57.66 19.60 29.65
CA ALA A 172 -56.93 19.14 30.83
C ALA A 172 -55.72 20.03 31.15
N PRO A 173 -55.91 21.13 31.91
CA PRO A 173 -54.83 22.10 32.15
C PRO A 173 -53.68 21.53 32.98
N ALA A 174 -53.95 20.62 33.92
CA ALA A 174 -52.93 20.05 34.80
C ALA A 174 -51.90 19.19 34.06
N ALA A 175 -52.35 18.33 33.14
CA ALA A 175 -51.47 17.43 32.39
C ALA A 175 -50.59 18.17 31.35
N TRP A 176 -51.09 19.29 30.81
CA TRP A 176 -50.32 20.15 29.92
C TRP A 176 -49.19 20.87 30.66
N VAL A 177 -49.47 21.37 31.87
CA VAL A 177 -48.50 22.07 32.72
C VAL A 177 -47.39 21.13 33.19
N GLU A 178 -47.70 19.90 33.63
CA GLU A 178 -46.68 18.91 34.03
C GLU A 178 -45.74 18.54 32.87
N LYS A 179 -46.28 18.41 31.66
CA LYS A 179 -45.47 18.10 30.47
C LYS A 179 -44.52 19.25 30.13
N ARG A 180 -44.96 20.50 30.27
CA ARG A 180 -44.11 21.69 30.06
C ARG A 180 -43.06 21.85 31.16
N LEU A 181 -43.43 21.64 32.43
CA LEU A 181 -42.51 21.74 33.57
C LEU A 181 -41.37 20.73 33.51
N ASN A 182 -41.66 19.48 33.15
CA ASN A 182 -40.62 18.45 32.97
C ASN A 182 -39.74 18.66 31.73
N SER A 183 -40.14 19.56 30.82
CA SER A 183 -39.41 19.83 29.57
C SER A 183 -38.47 21.04 29.68
N VAL A 184 -38.47 21.76 30.81
CA VAL A 184 -37.57 22.90 31.03
C VAL A 184 -36.43 22.45 31.94
N PRO A 185 -35.16 22.48 31.50
CA PRO A 185 -34.01 22.14 32.33
C PRO A 185 -33.77 23.21 33.41
N ASP A 186 -33.44 22.78 34.64
CA ASP A 186 -33.23 23.69 35.78
C ASP A 186 -32.15 24.76 35.55
N GLY A 187 -31.16 24.48 34.68
CA GLY A 187 -30.10 25.42 34.32
C GLY A 187 -30.56 26.67 33.55
N ASP A 188 -31.69 26.61 32.83
CA ASP A 188 -32.24 27.76 32.10
C ASP A 188 -33.01 28.71 33.03
N LEU A 189 -33.60 28.20 34.12
CA LEU A 189 -34.22 29.05 35.15
C LEU A 189 -33.18 29.86 35.91
N GLU A 190 -32.04 29.26 36.23
CA GLU A 190 -30.95 29.95 36.92
C GLU A 190 -30.36 31.07 36.05
N ALA A 191 -30.15 30.79 34.76
CA ALA A 191 -29.72 31.79 33.79
C ALA A 191 -30.75 32.93 33.62
N PHE A 192 -32.06 32.63 33.67
CA PHE A 192 -33.11 33.65 33.62
C PHE A 192 -33.16 34.51 34.90
N ILE A 193 -33.01 33.91 36.08
CA ILE A 193 -32.95 34.64 37.35
C ILE A 193 -31.71 35.56 37.37
N GLU A 194 -30.60 35.12 36.80
CA GLU A 194 -29.35 35.89 36.71
C GLU A 194 -29.42 37.00 35.64
N THR A 195 -30.14 36.80 34.53
CA THR A 195 -30.31 37.79 33.46
C THR A 195 -31.49 38.75 33.63
N ALA A 196 -32.44 38.45 34.51
CA ALA A 196 -33.61 39.30 34.79
C ALA A 196 -33.35 40.39 35.84
N ASP A 197 -32.09 40.70 36.17
CA ASP A 197 -31.73 41.92 36.91
C ASP A 197 -31.79 43.14 35.96
N PRO A 198 -32.77 44.05 36.11
CA PRO A 198 -32.99 45.17 35.18
C PRO A 198 -31.83 46.19 35.18
N ALA A 199 -30.87 46.10 36.09
CA ALA A 199 -29.72 47.00 36.16
C ALA A 199 -28.57 46.66 35.19
N GLN A 200 -28.50 45.43 34.64
CA GLN A 200 -27.38 44.99 33.78
C GLN A 200 -27.72 44.87 32.29
N GLY A 201 -28.97 45.14 31.87
CA GLY A 201 -29.40 45.04 30.47
C GLY A 201 -28.76 46.05 29.51
N ALA A 202 -28.22 47.17 30.00
CA ALA A 202 -27.64 48.20 29.15
C ALA A 202 -26.21 47.88 28.64
N ASN A 203 -25.46 47.02 29.32
CA ASN A 203 -24.06 46.74 28.99
C ASN A 203 -23.85 45.47 28.14
N LEU A 204 -24.91 44.68 27.88
CA LEU A 204 -24.83 43.45 27.08
C LEU A 204 -25.25 43.65 25.60
N ALA A 205 -25.89 44.77 25.27
CA ALA A 205 -26.24 45.13 23.88
C ALA A 205 -25.03 45.61 23.04
N SER A 206 -23.87 45.79 23.67
CA SER A 206 -22.63 46.28 23.06
C SER A 206 -21.53 45.23 22.90
N SER A 207 -21.67 44.02 23.46
CA SER A 207 -20.60 42.99 23.45
C SER A 207 -21.01 41.58 23.01
N SER A 208 -22.27 41.33 22.64
CA SER A 208 -22.73 39.99 22.23
C SER A 208 -22.65 39.73 20.71
N PRO A 209 -22.17 38.54 20.26
CA PRO A 209 -22.14 38.14 18.85
C PRO A 209 -23.54 38.04 18.22
N ARG A 210 -24.59 37.96 19.05
CA ARG A 210 -26.00 37.97 18.61
C ARG A 210 -26.42 39.29 17.98
N LYS A 211 -25.67 40.38 18.13
CA LYS A 211 -25.96 41.64 17.44
C LYS A 211 -25.85 41.51 15.92
N ALA A 212 -25.00 40.61 15.43
CA ALA A 212 -24.85 40.33 14.01
C ALA A 212 -26.03 39.47 13.48
N GLU A 213 -26.45 38.46 14.24
CA GLU A 213 -27.59 37.58 13.91
C GLU A 213 -28.92 38.32 14.01
N VAL A 214 -29.12 39.13 15.07
CA VAL A 214 -30.29 39.98 15.22
C VAL A 214 -30.33 41.01 14.08
N ARG A 215 -29.19 41.57 13.66
CA ARG A 215 -29.15 42.44 12.47
C ARG A 215 -29.45 41.70 11.17
N SER A 216 -29.08 40.42 11.02
CA SER A 216 -29.44 39.66 9.81
C SER A 216 -30.91 39.27 9.78
N LEU A 217 -31.51 39.02 10.94
CA LEU A 217 -32.94 38.74 11.09
C LEU A 217 -33.81 40.00 10.89
N LEU A 218 -33.30 41.17 11.28
CA LEU A 218 -33.97 42.46 11.02
C LEU A 218 -33.64 43.05 9.65
N ASN A 219 -32.72 42.47 8.87
CA ASN A 219 -32.33 43.02 7.57
C ASN A 219 -33.46 42.94 6.53
N ASP A 220 -34.37 41.98 6.69
CA ASP A 220 -35.55 41.80 5.85
C ASP A 220 -36.75 42.62 6.34
N VAL A 221 -36.64 43.25 7.51
CA VAL A 221 -37.69 44.13 8.04
C VAL A 221 -37.33 45.56 7.67
N SER A 222 -38.11 46.16 6.78
CA SER A 222 -37.88 47.55 6.41
C SER A 222 -38.22 48.49 7.58
N ASP A 223 -37.44 49.54 7.78
CA ASP A 223 -37.71 50.57 8.80
C ASP A 223 -39.13 51.17 8.63
N THR A 224 -39.65 51.16 7.40
CA THR A 224 -41.01 51.57 7.04
C THR A 224 -42.10 50.65 7.57
N GLU A 225 -41.88 49.33 7.57
CA GLU A 225 -42.83 48.34 8.11
C GLU A 225 -42.79 48.32 9.64
N MET A 226 -41.61 48.53 10.25
CA MET A 226 -41.49 48.72 11.69
C MET A 226 -42.23 49.99 12.16
N ALA A 227 -42.10 51.10 11.42
CA ALA A 227 -42.82 52.33 11.73
C ALA A 227 -44.34 52.14 11.57
N ALA A 228 -44.78 51.49 10.49
CA ALA A 228 -46.20 51.17 10.27
C ALA A 228 -46.75 50.23 11.36
N PHE A 229 -45.95 49.26 11.82
CA PHE A 229 -46.33 48.38 12.92
C PHE A 229 -46.41 49.13 14.24
N LEU A 230 -45.46 50.03 14.54
CA LEU A 230 -45.50 50.86 15.75
C LEU A 230 -46.67 51.85 15.75
N GLU A 231 -47.12 52.30 14.57
CA GLU A 231 -48.31 53.13 14.43
C GLU A 231 -49.61 52.32 14.53
N GLN A 232 -49.56 51.03 14.17
CA GLN A 232 -50.72 50.13 14.17
C GLN A 232 -50.89 49.33 15.46
N VAL A 233 -49.83 49.21 16.27
CA VAL A 233 -49.94 48.74 17.65
C VAL A 233 -50.57 49.86 18.46
N PRO A 234 -51.79 49.67 19.01
CA PRO A 234 -52.34 50.61 19.96
C PRO A 234 -51.36 50.69 21.13
N THR A 235 -50.74 51.84 21.34
CA THR A 235 -50.25 52.19 22.67
C THR A 235 -51.50 52.38 23.51
N ASP A 236 -52.00 51.28 24.10
CA ASP A 236 -53.12 51.29 25.04
C ASP A 236 -52.70 52.04 26.33
N ASP A 237 -52.54 53.35 26.21
CA ASP A 237 -52.55 54.27 27.35
C ASP A 237 -53.99 54.73 27.68
N GLU A 238 -55.03 54.23 26.98
CA GLU A 238 -56.42 54.65 27.23
C GLU A 238 -57.39 53.59 27.77
N HIS A 239 -56.99 52.31 27.96
CA HIS A 239 -57.91 51.27 28.45
C HIS A 239 -57.81 50.92 29.94
N LEU A 240 -57.34 51.84 30.79
CA LEU A 240 -57.42 51.75 32.26
C LEU A 240 -58.57 52.58 32.87
N THR A 241 -59.60 52.94 32.11
CA THR A 241 -60.72 53.74 32.65
C THR A 241 -62.11 53.14 32.46
N MET A 242 -62.30 51.81 32.36
CA MET A 242 -63.61 51.22 32.66
C MET A 242 -63.47 49.80 33.20
N ILE A 243 -63.60 49.65 34.52
CA ILE A 243 -64.61 48.82 35.20
C ILE A 243 -64.31 48.89 36.71
N ASN A 244 -65.27 49.47 37.41
CA ASN A 244 -65.49 49.47 38.85
C ASN A 244 -66.66 48.52 39.11
#